data_AF-A0A1W6ZDR5-F1
#
_entry.id   AF-A0A1W6ZDR5-F1
#
_cell.length_a   1.000
_cell.length_b   1.000
_cell.length_c   1.000
_cell.angle_alpha   90.00
_cell.angle_beta   90.00
_cell.angle_gamma   90.00
#
_symmetry.space_group_name_H-M   'P 1'
#
loop_
_entity.id
_entity.type
_entity.pdbx_description
1 polymer ?
#
loop_
_entity_poly.entity_id
_entity_poly.type
_entity_poly.pdbx_seq_one_letter_code
_entity_poly.pdbx_strand_id
1 'polypeptide(L)'
;MDPSVASTTSEIASEATVPAGPHAERGDARTARKIVHVDMDAFYASVEQRDRPELRGLPVVVAWTGPRSVVCAASYEARRYGVHSAMSAMRAERLCPGAVFVPPDFNRYRAVSRQVREIFARHTDLVEPLSLDEAYLDVTANKRGLATATEVAQAIRAEIRAETDLTASAGVAPNKFLAKIASDWNKPDGLFVIRPHRVLEFLQDLPVRKIPGVGKVTQGRLETLGIRTVGDLRQRAPAELELHFGRYGYRLHELAHGIDEREVEPDQVAQQVSAETTFSTDLRLDELGETLDRLALKVWEQGRRKGMMGRTIVLKLKTDRFRILTRSLTQPQSPASVEELAAVARALCARVLLPANTRYRLAGVGMSNFADPQEEGRQPDLFAHIPDLSR
;
A
#
# COMPACT_ATOMS: atom_id res chain seq x y z
N MET A 1 -31.02 -94.88 -13.96
CA MET A 1 -30.69 -95.04 -15.39
C MET A 1 -29.80 -93.86 -15.75
N ASP A 2 -28.49 -94.13 -15.85
CA ASP A 2 -27.46 -93.58 -16.75
C ASP A 2 -27.29 -92.05 -17.03
N PRO A 3 -26.09 -91.61 -17.46
CA PRO A 3 -25.33 -90.53 -16.81
C PRO A 3 -24.81 -89.44 -17.79
N SER A 4 -24.03 -88.47 -17.30
CA SER A 4 -22.88 -87.77 -17.94
C SER A 4 -22.68 -86.40 -17.23
N VAL A 5 -21.61 -86.18 -16.46
CA VAL A 5 -20.22 -85.82 -16.84
C VAL A 5 -20.13 -84.53 -17.67
N ALA A 6 -19.67 -83.42 -17.05
CA ALA A 6 -18.35 -82.83 -17.30
C ALA A 6 -18.19 -81.45 -16.60
N SER A 7 -17.09 -81.33 -15.82
CA SER A 7 -16.09 -80.23 -15.75
C SER A 7 -16.60 -78.79 -15.49
N THR A 8 -16.03 -77.98 -14.59
CA THR A 8 -14.61 -77.58 -14.59
C THR A 8 -14.14 -77.08 -13.21
N THR A 9 -12.86 -77.35 -12.97
CA THR A 9 -11.97 -77.06 -11.84
C THR A 9 -12.01 -75.63 -11.29
N SER A 10 -12.01 -75.54 -9.96
CA SER A 10 -11.69 -74.35 -9.16
C SER A 10 -10.38 -74.64 -8.43
N GLU A 11 -9.30 -73.93 -8.78
CA GLU A 11 -8.10 -73.87 -7.96
C GLU A 11 -7.58 -72.43 -7.82
N ILE A 12 -7.10 -72.18 -6.61
CA ILE A 12 -6.66 -70.93 -6.01
C ILE A 12 -5.18 -70.69 -6.35
N ALA A 13 -4.80 -69.45 -6.69
CA ALA A 13 -3.42 -68.95 -6.61
C ALA A 13 -3.49 -67.41 -6.45
N SER A 14 -3.19 -66.87 -5.27
CA SER A 14 -1.86 -66.46 -4.77
C SER A 14 -1.59 -64.97 -5.02
N GLU A 15 -1.56 -64.20 -3.92
CA GLU A 15 -1.03 -62.83 -3.86
C GLU A 15 0.45 -62.79 -4.29
N ALA A 16 0.76 -61.86 -5.18
CA ALA A 16 2.13 -61.43 -5.46
C ALA A 16 2.19 -59.90 -5.39
N THR A 17 2.91 -59.44 -4.37
CA THR A 17 3.32 -58.05 -4.12
C THR A 17 4.17 -57.52 -5.28
N VAL A 18 3.79 -56.35 -5.82
CA VAL A 18 4.59 -55.60 -6.81
C VAL A 18 5.26 -54.41 -6.10
N PRO A 19 6.58 -54.17 -6.28
CA PRO A 19 7.30 -53.15 -5.52
C PRO A 19 7.04 -51.75 -6.05
N ALA A 20 6.84 -50.80 -5.13
CA ALA A 20 6.78 -49.37 -5.44
C ALA A 20 8.17 -48.84 -5.82
N GLY A 21 8.27 -48.27 -7.02
CA GLY A 21 9.48 -47.60 -7.50
C GLY A 21 9.72 -46.24 -6.80
N PRO A 22 10.96 -45.73 -6.81
CA PRO A 22 11.33 -44.52 -6.09
C PRO A 22 10.98 -43.28 -6.92
N HIS A 23 9.76 -42.79 -6.79
CA HIS A 23 9.41 -41.45 -7.25
C HIS A 23 9.49 -40.46 -6.09
N ALA A 24 10.70 -39.92 -5.94
CA ALA A 24 11.02 -38.57 -5.50
C ALA A 24 10.00 -37.88 -4.57
N GLU A 25 10.21 -38.03 -3.27
CA GLU A 25 9.85 -37.00 -2.30
C GLU A 25 10.64 -35.71 -2.63
N ARG A 26 10.03 -34.81 -3.39
CA ARG A 26 10.37 -33.38 -3.39
C ARG A 26 9.09 -32.56 -3.35
N GLY A 27 8.37 -32.69 -2.23
CA GLY A 27 7.40 -31.70 -1.80
C GLY A 27 8.03 -30.86 -0.70
N ASP A 28 8.62 -29.73 -1.03
CA ASP A 28 8.79 -28.68 -0.03
C ASP A 28 7.37 -28.19 0.30
N ALA A 29 6.76 -28.77 1.34
CA ALA A 29 5.46 -28.36 1.82
C ALA A 29 5.62 -26.97 2.42
N ARG A 30 5.56 -25.95 1.57
CA ARG A 30 5.62 -24.54 1.99
C ARG A 30 4.54 -24.34 3.04
N THR A 31 4.97 -24.20 4.30
CA THR A 31 4.05 -24.04 5.43
C THR A 31 3.08 -22.90 5.10
N ALA A 32 1.78 -23.15 5.29
CA ALA A 32 0.77 -22.16 4.95
C ALA A 32 1.04 -20.88 5.73
N ARG A 33 1.27 -19.77 5.01
CA ARG A 33 1.58 -18.49 5.63
C ARG A 33 0.42 -18.01 6.51
N LYS A 34 0.77 -17.36 7.61
CA LYS A 34 -0.18 -16.73 8.53
C LYS A 34 0.09 -15.24 8.53
N ILE A 35 -0.72 -14.48 7.80
CA ILE A 35 -0.56 -13.03 7.66
C ILE A 35 -1.58 -12.31 8.54
N VAL A 36 -1.10 -11.35 9.32
CA VAL A 36 -1.93 -10.40 10.07
C VAL A 36 -1.81 -9.04 9.40
N HIS A 37 -2.93 -8.36 9.17
CA HIS A 37 -2.95 -6.93 8.88
C HIS A 37 -3.53 -6.22 10.10
N VAL A 38 -2.81 -5.26 10.66
CA VAL A 38 -3.28 -4.41 11.76
C VAL A 38 -3.47 -3.01 11.24
N ASP A 39 -4.59 -2.38 11.61
CA ASP A 39 -4.96 -1.02 11.19
C ASP A 39 -5.63 -0.28 12.37
N MET A 40 -5.03 0.85 12.77
CA MET A 40 -5.51 1.65 13.91
C MET A 40 -6.86 2.31 13.60
N ASP A 41 -7.80 2.24 14.54
CA ASP A 41 -9.15 2.74 14.31
C ASP A 41 -9.20 4.27 14.34
N ALA A 42 -9.64 4.88 13.23
CA ALA A 42 -9.75 6.34 13.07
C ALA A 42 -8.50 7.12 13.54
N PHE A 43 -7.31 6.57 13.28
CA PHE A 43 -6.05 6.86 13.97
C PHE A 43 -5.85 8.30 14.43
N TYR A 44 -5.77 9.28 13.52
CA TYR A 44 -5.48 10.66 13.91
C TYR A 44 -6.57 11.26 14.80
N ALA A 45 -7.85 10.98 14.52
CA ALA A 45 -8.95 11.48 15.34
C ALA A 45 -8.94 10.82 16.73
N SER A 46 -8.63 9.53 16.80
CA SER A 46 -8.50 8.80 18.06
C SER A 46 -7.33 9.32 18.91
N VAL A 47 -6.20 9.69 18.29
CA VAL A 47 -5.08 10.37 18.99
C VAL A 47 -5.53 11.72 19.56
N GLU A 48 -6.27 12.52 18.79
CA GLU A 48 -6.82 13.79 19.30
C GLU A 48 -7.77 13.58 20.49
N GLN A 49 -8.70 12.63 20.38
CA GLN A 49 -9.68 12.33 21.44
C GLN A 49 -9.05 11.71 22.70
N ARG A 50 -7.97 10.94 22.54
CA ARG A 50 -7.20 10.41 23.67
C ARG A 50 -6.58 11.55 24.47
N ASP A 51 -5.87 12.44 23.79
CA ASP A 51 -5.06 13.51 24.40
C ASP A 51 -5.90 14.71 24.86
N ARG A 52 -7.11 14.88 24.30
CA ARG A 52 -8.07 15.93 24.64
C ARG A 52 -9.40 15.32 25.07
N PRO A 53 -9.57 14.99 26.36
CA PRO A 53 -10.76 14.30 26.86
C PRO A 53 -12.08 14.99 26.50
N GLU A 54 -12.08 16.32 26.36
CA GLU A 54 -13.24 17.12 25.94
C GLU A 54 -13.72 16.81 24.51
N LEU A 55 -12.90 16.17 23.68
CA LEU A 55 -13.27 15.75 22.31
C LEU A 55 -13.91 14.35 22.25
N ARG A 56 -13.90 13.59 23.35
CA ARG A 56 -14.42 12.22 23.37
C ARG A 56 -15.93 12.20 23.17
N GLY A 57 -16.41 11.34 22.28
CA GLY A 57 -17.83 11.25 21.92
C GLY A 57 -18.33 12.39 21.02
N LEU A 58 -17.47 13.35 20.67
CA LEU A 58 -17.81 14.40 19.71
C LEU A 58 -17.40 13.99 18.29
N PRO A 59 -18.09 14.49 17.25
CA PRO A 59 -17.65 14.35 15.86
C PRO A 59 -16.37 15.16 15.64
N VAL A 60 -15.22 14.48 15.57
CA VAL A 60 -13.91 15.10 15.34
C VAL A 60 -13.45 14.87 13.90
N VAL A 61 -13.01 15.94 13.26
CA VAL A 61 -12.46 15.93 11.89
C VAL A 61 -11.05 16.50 11.91
N VAL A 62 -10.06 15.67 11.59
CA VAL A 62 -8.67 16.11 11.46
C VAL A 62 -8.45 16.63 10.04
N ALA A 63 -8.27 17.94 9.89
CA ALA A 63 -8.05 18.59 8.59
C ALA A 63 -7.36 19.95 8.79
N TRP A 64 -6.60 20.39 7.78
CA TRP A 64 -6.14 21.78 7.75
C TRP A 64 -7.31 22.74 7.54
N THR A 65 -7.12 24.02 7.84
CA THR A 65 -8.08 25.08 7.51
C THR A 65 -7.99 25.47 6.03
N GLY A 66 -9.10 25.93 5.45
CA GLY A 66 -9.11 26.58 4.13
C GLY A 66 -9.89 25.81 3.05
N PRO A 67 -10.19 26.49 1.92
CA PRO A 67 -11.20 26.05 0.96
C PRO A 67 -10.81 24.78 0.17
N ARG A 68 -9.52 24.44 0.15
CA ARG A 68 -8.97 23.27 -0.58
C ARG A 68 -8.47 22.18 0.34
N SER A 69 -8.71 22.32 1.64
CA SER A 69 -8.35 21.30 2.62
C SER A 69 -9.19 20.04 2.43
N VAL A 70 -8.61 18.91 2.81
CA VAL A 70 -9.23 17.60 2.81
C VAL A 70 -9.12 16.97 4.19
N VAL A 71 -10.09 16.13 4.51
CA VAL A 71 -10.13 15.34 5.74
C VAL A 71 -8.98 14.34 5.74
N CYS A 72 -8.06 14.46 6.70
CA CYS A 72 -7.01 13.48 6.94
C CYS A 72 -7.58 12.25 7.66
N ALA A 73 -8.37 12.47 8.70
CA ALA A 73 -9.11 11.43 9.42
C ALA A 73 -10.41 12.00 10.00
N ALA A 74 -11.38 11.14 10.22
CA ALA A 74 -12.63 11.46 10.88
C ALA A 74 -12.93 10.40 11.95
N SER A 75 -13.38 10.85 13.12
CA SER A 75 -13.83 9.98 14.22
C SER A 75 -15.06 9.17 13.81
N TYR A 76 -15.38 8.11 14.53
CA TYR A 76 -16.56 7.29 14.23
C TYR A 76 -17.86 8.09 14.36
N GLU A 77 -17.92 9.05 15.29
CA GLU A 77 -19.04 9.97 15.46
C GLU A 77 -19.23 10.85 14.21
N ALA A 78 -18.15 11.37 13.63
CA ALA A 78 -18.20 12.13 12.38
C ALA A 78 -18.56 11.24 11.17
N ARG A 79 -18.07 10.00 11.14
CA ARG A 79 -18.37 9.03 10.05
C ARG A 79 -19.85 8.69 9.93
N ARG A 80 -20.62 8.75 11.03
CA ARG A 80 -22.09 8.56 10.99
C ARG A 80 -22.81 9.58 10.10
N TYR A 81 -22.23 10.76 9.92
CA TYR A 81 -22.73 11.81 9.02
C TYR A 81 -22.21 11.65 7.59
N GLY A 82 -21.52 10.55 7.28
CA GLY A 82 -20.92 10.29 5.97
C GLY A 82 -19.56 10.96 5.76
N VAL A 83 -18.98 11.61 6.77
CA VAL A 83 -17.63 12.17 6.68
C VAL A 83 -16.60 11.04 6.57
N HIS A 84 -15.65 11.15 5.64
CA HIS A 84 -14.61 10.14 5.45
C HIS A 84 -13.30 10.79 4.99
N SER A 85 -12.18 10.07 5.13
CA SER A 85 -10.87 10.54 4.67
C SER A 85 -10.88 10.90 3.16
N ALA A 86 -10.01 11.83 2.79
CA ALA A 86 -9.92 12.44 1.46
C ALA A 86 -11.16 13.21 0.97
N MET A 87 -12.21 13.34 1.79
CA MET A 87 -13.33 14.25 1.53
C MET A 87 -12.86 15.71 1.64
N SER A 88 -13.43 16.62 0.85
CA SER A 88 -13.24 18.07 1.05
C SER A 88 -13.69 18.49 2.46
N ALA A 89 -12.88 19.29 3.16
CA ALA A 89 -13.22 19.80 4.49
C ALA A 89 -14.53 20.61 4.48
N MET A 90 -14.76 21.42 3.45
CA MET A 90 -16.01 22.17 3.25
C MET A 90 -17.22 21.24 3.10
N ARG A 91 -17.06 20.10 2.42
CA ARG A 91 -18.15 19.11 2.33
C ARG A 91 -18.38 18.43 3.68
N ALA A 92 -17.31 18.13 4.42
CA ALA A 92 -17.42 17.54 5.76
C ALA A 92 -18.18 18.47 6.72
N GLU A 93 -17.89 19.77 6.68
CA GLU A 93 -18.58 20.80 7.48
C GLU A 93 -20.08 20.88 7.12
N ARG A 94 -20.43 20.80 5.83
CA ARG A 94 -21.84 20.76 5.41
C ARG A 94 -22.57 19.48 5.86
N LEU A 95 -21.88 18.34 5.84
CA LEU A 95 -22.45 17.06 6.28
C LEU A 95 -22.59 16.96 7.79
N CYS A 96 -21.66 17.57 8.53
CA CYS A 96 -21.63 17.57 9.99
C CYS A 96 -21.31 18.98 10.52
N PRO A 97 -22.31 19.89 10.57
CA PRO A 97 -22.09 21.27 11.01
C PRO A 97 -21.60 21.42 12.45
N GLY A 98 -21.87 20.42 13.31
CA GLY A 98 -21.39 20.36 14.68
C GLY A 98 -20.01 19.71 14.86
N ALA A 99 -19.31 19.38 13.77
CA ALA A 99 -17.99 18.74 13.85
C ALA A 99 -16.92 19.69 14.40
N VAL A 100 -16.07 19.17 15.29
CA VAL A 100 -14.88 19.86 15.77
C VAL A 100 -13.73 19.60 14.80
N PHE A 101 -13.24 20.65 14.15
CA PHE A 101 -12.10 20.58 13.23
C PHE A 101 -10.78 20.78 13.98
N VAL A 102 -9.85 19.84 13.83
CA VAL A 102 -8.54 19.89 14.46
C VAL A 102 -7.43 19.86 13.41
N PRO A 103 -6.47 20.80 13.43
CA PRO A 103 -5.34 20.77 12.50
C PRO A 103 -4.44 19.55 12.79
N PRO A 104 -3.95 18.82 11.77
CA PRO A 104 -3.16 17.61 11.98
C PRO A 104 -1.78 17.88 12.58
N ASP A 105 -1.42 17.13 13.62
CA ASP A 105 -0.07 17.07 14.16
C ASP A 105 0.65 15.77 13.74
N PHE A 106 1.30 15.82 12.57
CA PHE A 106 2.03 14.66 12.05
C PHE A 106 3.26 14.26 12.87
N ASN A 107 3.82 15.14 13.70
CA ASN A 107 4.95 14.75 14.56
C ASN A 107 4.45 13.84 15.68
N ARG A 108 3.33 14.21 16.30
CA ARG A 108 2.66 13.39 17.30
C ARG A 108 2.16 12.07 16.72
N TYR A 109 1.52 12.08 15.56
CA TYR A 109 1.04 10.84 14.93
C TYR A 109 2.18 9.87 14.59
N ARG A 110 3.34 10.39 14.14
CA ARG A 110 4.54 9.57 13.93
C ARG A 110 5.09 8.99 15.24
N ALA A 111 5.02 9.75 16.34
CA ALA A 111 5.48 9.26 17.64
C ALA A 111 4.62 8.08 18.13
N VAL A 112 3.30 8.20 18.05
CA VAL A 112 2.38 7.09 18.38
C VAL A 112 2.56 5.91 17.43
N SER A 113 2.72 6.16 16.13
CA SER A 113 3.01 5.11 15.15
C SER A 113 4.27 4.31 15.49
N ARG A 114 5.34 4.97 15.98
CA ARG A 114 6.56 4.28 16.43
C ARG A 114 6.29 3.33 17.61
N GLN A 115 5.52 3.75 18.61
CA GLN A 115 5.14 2.90 19.74
C GLN A 115 4.40 1.64 19.27
N VAL A 116 3.44 1.81 18.35
CA VAL A 116 2.69 0.68 17.77
C VAL A 116 3.62 -0.26 16.96
N ARG A 117 4.59 0.28 16.22
CA ARG A 117 5.59 -0.52 15.49
C ARG A 117 6.53 -1.28 16.42
N GLU A 118 6.90 -0.69 17.56
CA GLU A 118 7.68 -1.37 18.60
C GLU A 118 6.90 -2.56 19.17
N ILE A 119 5.59 -2.46 19.32
CA ILE A 119 4.72 -3.60 19.69
C ILE A 119 4.80 -4.68 18.60
N PHE A 120 4.62 -4.33 17.32
CA PHE A 120 4.71 -5.31 16.22
C PHE A 120 6.04 -6.08 16.20
N ALA A 121 7.15 -5.39 16.43
CA ALA A 121 8.49 -5.98 16.42
C ALA A 121 8.72 -7.04 17.52
N ARG A 122 7.89 -7.04 18.59
CA ARG A 122 7.91 -8.08 19.64
C ARG A 122 7.30 -9.40 19.17
N HIS A 123 6.50 -9.37 18.11
CA HIS A 123 5.78 -10.55 17.61
C HIS A 123 6.44 -11.16 16.36
N THR A 124 7.05 -10.35 15.50
CA THR A 124 7.79 -10.80 14.31
C THR A 124 8.79 -9.74 13.82
N ASP A 125 9.83 -10.15 13.10
CA ASP A 125 10.70 -9.23 12.35
C ASP A 125 10.11 -8.88 10.98
N LEU A 126 9.16 -9.69 10.48
CA LEU A 126 8.52 -9.51 9.20
C LEU A 126 7.34 -8.54 9.32
N VAL A 127 7.67 -7.25 9.47
CA VAL A 127 6.69 -6.15 9.59
C VAL A 127 6.84 -5.21 8.40
N GLU A 128 5.82 -5.11 7.55
CA GLU A 128 5.77 -4.18 6.42
C GLU A 128 4.75 -3.07 6.70
N PRO A 129 5.18 -1.85 7.06
CA PRO A 129 4.28 -0.73 7.23
C PRO A 129 3.79 -0.18 5.89
N LEU A 130 2.47 0.03 5.73
CA LEU A 130 1.91 0.71 4.54
C LEU A 130 1.71 2.21 4.79
N SER A 131 1.44 2.58 6.04
CA SER A 131 1.18 3.96 6.48
C SER A 131 1.67 4.19 7.92
N LEU A 132 1.22 5.27 8.55
CA LEU A 132 1.46 5.49 9.98
C LEU A 132 0.60 4.58 10.87
N ASP A 133 -0.56 4.16 10.38
CA ASP A 133 -1.58 3.43 11.14
C ASP A 133 -1.75 1.97 10.74
N GLU A 134 -1.13 1.50 9.66
CA GLU A 134 -1.34 0.12 9.20
C GLU A 134 -0.05 -0.59 8.78
N ALA A 135 0.00 -1.91 9.04
CA ALA A 135 1.10 -2.78 8.68
C ALA A 135 0.63 -4.22 8.40
N TYR A 136 1.33 -4.91 7.50
CA TYR A 136 1.30 -6.37 7.43
C TYR A 136 2.36 -6.96 8.35
N LEU A 137 2.02 -8.09 8.96
CA LEU A 137 2.91 -8.89 9.76
C LEU A 137 2.83 -10.33 9.26
N ASP A 138 3.97 -10.93 8.91
CA ASP A 138 4.05 -12.38 8.73
C ASP A 138 4.36 -13.02 10.08
N VAL A 139 3.40 -13.78 10.59
CA VAL A 139 3.46 -14.46 11.89
C VAL A 139 3.43 -15.98 11.71
N THR A 140 3.86 -16.45 10.53
CA THR A 140 4.00 -17.88 10.22
C THR A 140 4.84 -18.56 11.29
N ALA A 141 5.99 -17.96 11.62
CA ALA A 141 6.74 -18.18 12.84
C ALA A 141 6.74 -16.88 13.67
N ASN A 142 6.08 -16.87 14.83
CA ASN A 142 6.02 -15.70 15.71
C ASN A 142 7.00 -15.85 16.89
N LYS A 143 7.58 -14.74 17.33
CA LYS A 143 8.58 -14.67 18.42
C LYS A 143 8.03 -15.05 19.79
N ARG A 144 6.71 -15.01 19.95
CA ARG A 144 6.01 -15.21 21.24
C ARG A 144 5.61 -16.66 21.49
N GLY A 145 5.82 -17.56 20.52
CA GLY A 145 5.41 -18.96 20.62
C GLY A 145 3.89 -19.16 20.73
N LEU A 146 3.09 -18.17 20.31
CA LEU A 146 1.63 -18.27 20.33
C LEU A 146 1.16 -19.29 19.28
N ALA A 147 0.13 -20.07 19.62
CA ALA A 147 -0.29 -21.23 18.82
C ALA A 147 -0.93 -20.81 17.51
N THR A 148 -1.68 -19.70 17.50
CA THR A 148 -2.40 -19.22 16.32
C THR A 148 -2.11 -17.77 15.99
N ALA A 149 -2.25 -17.40 14.71
CA ALA A 149 -2.16 -16.00 14.31
C ALA A 149 -3.31 -15.14 14.85
N THR A 150 -4.45 -15.78 15.19
CA THR A 150 -5.56 -15.13 15.91
C THR A 150 -5.10 -14.68 17.29
N GLU A 151 -4.41 -15.54 18.05
CA GLU A 151 -3.85 -15.17 19.36
C GLU A 151 -2.80 -14.07 19.23
N VAL A 152 -1.94 -14.11 18.21
CA VAL A 152 -0.99 -13.02 17.93
C VAL A 152 -1.71 -11.70 17.68
N ALA A 153 -2.74 -11.71 16.82
CA ALA A 153 -3.53 -10.51 16.55
C ALA A 153 -4.28 -9.98 17.79
N GLN A 154 -4.79 -10.87 18.64
CA GLN A 154 -5.43 -10.49 19.92
C GLN A 154 -4.42 -9.87 20.89
N ALA A 155 -3.24 -10.49 21.03
CA ALA A 155 -2.16 -9.98 21.88
C ALA A 155 -1.71 -8.59 21.44
N ILE A 156 -1.43 -8.41 20.13
CA ILE A 156 -1.07 -7.11 19.56
C ILE A 156 -2.13 -6.05 19.87
N ARG A 157 -3.42 -6.35 19.65
CA ARG A 157 -4.50 -5.40 19.93
C ARG A 157 -4.59 -5.03 21.42
N ALA A 158 -4.44 -6.01 22.31
CA ALA A 158 -4.44 -5.79 23.75
C ALA A 158 -3.25 -4.94 24.21
N GLU A 159 -2.05 -5.21 23.68
CA GLU A 159 -0.83 -4.43 23.95
C GLU A 159 -0.96 -2.99 23.45
N ILE A 160 -1.48 -2.78 22.23
CA ILE A 160 -1.77 -1.44 21.70
C ILE A 160 -2.72 -0.70 22.64
N ARG A 161 -3.81 -1.35 23.07
CA ARG A 161 -4.78 -0.73 23.98
C ARG A 161 -4.14 -0.36 25.31
N ALA A 162 -3.36 -1.26 25.90
CA ALA A 162 -2.72 -1.06 27.20
C ALA A 162 -1.66 0.05 27.18
N GLU A 163 -0.85 0.12 26.12
CA GLU A 163 0.30 1.03 26.07
C GLU A 163 -0.04 2.40 25.47
N THR A 164 -1.08 2.48 24.63
CA THR A 164 -1.39 3.72 23.89
C THR A 164 -2.76 4.31 24.19
N ASP A 165 -3.64 3.61 24.92
CA ASP A 165 -5.05 3.95 25.11
C ASP A 165 -5.82 4.17 23.78
N LEU A 166 -5.37 3.52 22.70
CA LEU A 166 -6.01 3.52 21.38
C LEU A 166 -6.48 2.10 21.02
N THR A 167 -7.41 2.01 20.06
CA THR A 167 -7.86 0.71 19.54
C THR A 167 -7.30 0.47 18.14
N ALA A 168 -7.17 -0.80 17.80
CA ALA A 168 -6.81 -1.25 16.46
C ALA A 168 -7.71 -2.41 16.08
N SER A 169 -8.02 -2.49 14.79
CA SER A 169 -8.66 -3.64 14.19
C SER A 169 -7.64 -4.50 13.46
N ALA A 170 -7.88 -5.80 13.42
CA ALA A 170 -6.95 -6.75 12.80
C ALA A 170 -7.67 -7.77 11.91
N GLY A 171 -6.98 -8.16 10.85
CA GLY A 171 -7.41 -9.19 9.91
C GLY A 171 -6.37 -10.30 9.83
N VAL A 172 -6.80 -11.55 9.92
CA VAL A 172 -5.92 -12.72 9.82
C VAL A 172 -6.32 -13.52 8.59
N ALA A 173 -5.35 -13.82 7.71
CA ALA A 173 -5.61 -14.60 6.50
C ALA A 173 -4.34 -15.30 5.96
N PRO A 174 -4.47 -16.14 4.92
CA PRO A 174 -3.32 -16.85 4.34
C PRO A 174 -2.37 -15.97 3.50
N ASN A 175 -2.77 -14.74 3.19
CA ASN A 175 -2.00 -13.80 2.39
C ASN A 175 -2.38 -12.34 2.69
N LYS A 176 -1.57 -11.40 2.18
CA LYS A 176 -1.71 -9.95 2.40
C LYS A 176 -3.06 -9.40 1.92
N PHE A 177 -3.44 -9.71 0.68
CA PHE A 177 -4.72 -9.31 0.08
C PHE A 177 -5.91 -9.57 1.00
N LEU A 178 -6.07 -10.82 1.45
CA LEU A 178 -7.18 -11.22 2.29
C LEU A 178 -7.07 -10.66 3.71
N ALA A 179 -5.86 -10.59 4.26
CA ALA A 179 -5.65 -10.04 5.61
C ALA A 179 -6.07 -8.57 5.68
N LYS A 180 -5.77 -7.78 4.64
CA LYS A 180 -6.22 -6.38 4.56
C LYS A 180 -7.73 -6.26 4.52
N ILE A 181 -8.40 -7.05 3.67
CA ILE A 181 -9.88 -7.05 3.62
C ILE A 181 -10.48 -7.47 4.97
N ALA A 182 -9.91 -8.49 5.60
CA ALA A 182 -10.38 -8.97 6.89
C ALA A 182 -10.30 -7.90 7.98
N SER A 183 -9.23 -7.10 8.01
CA SER A 183 -9.05 -6.06 9.03
C SER A 183 -10.11 -4.95 8.98
N ASP A 184 -10.73 -4.73 7.83
CA ASP A 184 -11.81 -3.77 7.63
C ASP A 184 -13.20 -4.34 7.97
N TRP A 185 -13.32 -5.66 8.18
CA TRP A 185 -14.62 -6.34 8.21
C TRP A 185 -15.42 -6.07 9.49
N ASN A 186 -14.74 -6.07 10.63
CA ASN A 186 -15.35 -5.92 11.96
C ASN A 186 -14.97 -4.61 12.66
N LYS A 187 -14.52 -3.57 11.93
CA LYS A 187 -14.15 -2.28 12.54
C LYS A 187 -15.36 -1.60 13.22
N PRO A 188 -15.17 -0.84 14.33
CA PRO A 188 -13.92 -0.63 15.09
C PRO A 188 -13.59 -1.74 16.09
N ASP A 189 -12.35 -1.71 16.59
CA ASP A 189 -11.83 -2.58 17.66
C ASP A 189 -12.15 -4.08 17.43
N GLY A 190 -12.05 -4.47 16.16
CA GLY A 190 -12.50 -5.76 15.67
C GLY A 190 -11.35 -6.69 15.30
N LEU A 191 -11.66 -7.99 15.27
CA LEU A 191 -10.81 -9.01 14.68
C LEU A 191 -11.65 -9.86 13.73
N PHE A 192 -11.14 -10.14 12.54
CA PHE A 192 -11.76 -11.06 11.59
C PHE A 192 -10.73 -12.02 11.02
N VAL A 193 -11.12 -13.29 10.86
CA VAL A 193 -10.21 -14.37 10.44
C VAL A 193 -10.80 -15.06 9.21
N ILE A 194 -10.06 -15.02 8.10
CA ILE A 194 -10.38 -15.77 6.88
C ILE A 194 -9.52 -17.03 6.87
N ARG A 195 -10.13 -18.19 7.12
CA ARG A 195 -9.44 -19.48 7.11
C ARG A 195 -9.20 -19.95 5.66
N PRO A 196 -8.09 -20.68 5.36
CA PRO A 196 -7.79 -21.14 4.00
C PRO A 196 -8.95 -21.82 3.27
N HIS A 197 -9.67 -22.73 3.96
CA HIS A 197 -10.79 -23.48 3.38
C HIS A 197 -12.07 -22.64 3.16
N ARG A 198 -12.13 -21.39 3.66
CA ARG A 198 -13.27 -20.47 3.47
C ARG A 198 -12.96 -19.35 2.48
N VAL A 199 -11.77 -19.29 1.89
CA VAL A 199 -11.33 -18.18 1.03
C VAL A 199 -12.27 -18.01 -0.17
N LEU A 200 -12.52 -19.07 -0.93
CA LEU A 200 -13.33 -18.98 -2.14
C LEU A 200 -14.80 -18.67 -1.86
N GLU A 201 -15.33 -19.20 -0.75
CA GLU A 201 -16.67 -18.89 -0.27
C GLU A 201 -16.78 -17.42 0.14
N PHE A 202 -15.82 -16.91 0.91
CA PHE A 202 -15.76 -15.51 1.32
C PHE A 202 -15.67 -14.55 0.12
N LEU A 203 -14.90 -14.92 -0.91
CA LEU A 203 -14.75 -14.09 -2.10
C LEU A 203 -15.99 -14.11 -3.01
N GLN A 204 -16.80 -15.15 -3.02
CA GLN A 204 -17.90 -15.31 -3.98
C GLN A 204 -18.80 -14.06 -4.09
N ASP A 205 -19.24 -13.52 -2.95
CA ASP A 205 -20.17 -12.38 -2.91
C ASP A 205 -19.49 -11.04 -2.61
N LEU A 206 -18.15 -11.03 -2.50
CA LEU A 206 -17.40 -9.82 -2.18
C LEU A 206 -17.55 -8.80 -3.33
N PRO A 207 -17.97 -7.55 -3.09
CA PRO A 207 -17.99 -6.53 -4.14
C PRO A 207 -16.56 -6.25 -4.66
N VAL A 208 -16.37 -6.13 -5.98
CA VAL A 208 -15.02 -5.90 -6.56
C VAL A 208 -14.33 -4.65 -6.01
N ARG A 209 -15.09 -3.64 -5.58
CA ARG A 209 -14.60 -2.42 -4.94
C ARG A 209 -13.84 -2.67 -3.63
N LYS A 210 -14.06 -3.82 -2.98
CA LYS A 210 -13.35 -4.21 -1.75
C LYS A 210 -11.95 -4.79 -2.04
N ILE A 211 -11.63 -5.12 -3.30
CA ILE A 211 -10.27 -5.53 -3.68
C ILE A 211 -9.32 -4.32 -3.54
N PRO A 212 -8.24 -4.41 -2.75
CA PRO A 212 -7.19 -3.39 -2.72
C PRO A 212 -6.64 -3.11 -4.13
N GLY A 213 -6.67 -1.84 -4.53
CA GLY A 213 -6.29 -1.38 -5.87
C GLY A 213 -7.46 -1.16 -6.84
N VAL A 214 -8.65 -1.70 -6.56
CA VAL A 214 -9.86 -1.43 -7.35
C VAL A 214 -10.53 -0.15 -6.87
N GLY A 215 -10.10 0.98 -7.45
CA GLY A 215 -10.73 2.28 -7.25
C GLY A 215 -12.02 2.48 -8.05
N LYS A 216 -12.69 3.64 -7.86
CA LYS A 216 -13.96 3.99 -8.56
C LYS A 216 -13.88 3.84 -10.09
N VAL A 217 -12.74 4.20 -10.69
CA VAL A 217 -12.53 4.11 -12.15
C VAL A 217 -12.49 2.66 -12.60
N THR A 218 -11.67 1.83 -11.96
CA THR A 218 -11.58 0.41 -12.28
C THR A 218 -12.90 -0.31 -12.03
N GLN A 219 -13.58 0.01 -10.91
CA GLN A 219 -14.91 -0.52 -10.61
C GLN A 219 -15.89 -0.20 -11.75
N GLY A 220 -16.00 1.08 -12.17
CA GLY A 220 -16.90 1.45 -13.26
C GLY A 220 -16.60 0.71 -14.56
N ARG A 221 -15.32 0.47 -14.87
CA ARG A 221 -14.91 -0.34 -16.04
C ARG A 221 -15.32 -1.81 -15.88
N LEU A 222 -15.15 -2.42 -14.71
CA LEU A 222 -15.62 -3.78 -14.43
C LEU A 222 -17.15 -3.88 -14.56
N GLU A 223 -17.87 -2.88 -14.06
CA GLU A 223 -19.34 -2.83 -14.16
C GLU A 223 -19.82 -2.77 -15.61
N THR A 224 -19.11 -2.10 -16.53
CA THR A 224 -19.43 -2.13 -17.97
C THR A 224 -19.28 -3.52 -18.60
N LEU A 225 -18.50 -4.40 -17.99
CA LEU A 225 -18.35 -5.81 -18.38
C LEU A 225 -19.35 -6.73 -17.64
N GLY A 226 -20.27 -6.16 -16.86
CA GLY A 226 -21.22 -6.91 -16.03
C GLY A 226 -20.61 -7.54 -14.77
N ILE A 227 -19.42 -7.10 -14.36
CA ILE A 227 -18.69 -7.65 -13.21
C ILE A 227 -18.94 -6.75 -11.99
N ARG A 228 -19.64 -7.27 -10.97
CA ARG A 228 -19.93 -6.53 -9.73
C ARG A 228 -19.32 -7.17 -8.50
N THR A 229 -19.28 -8.49 -8.47
CA THR A 229 -18.69 -9.30 -7.39
C THR A 229 -17.37 -9.93 -7.83
N VAL A 230 -16.58 -10.37 -6.85
CA VAL A 230 -15.39 -11.16 -7.12
C VAL A 230 -15.75 -12.53 -7.70
N GLY A 231 -16.92 -13.09 -7.36
CA GLY A 231 -17.50 -14.25 -8.05
C GLY A 231 -17.69 -14.03 -9.54
N ASP A 232 -18.26 -12.88 -9.95
CA ASP A 232 -18.40 -12.51 -11.37
C ASP A 232 -17.04 -12.39 -12.06
N LEU A 233 -16.08 -11.76 -11.38
CA LEU A 233 -14.72 -11.57 -11.89
C LEU A 233 -14.00 -12.90 -12.11
N ARG A 234 -14.21 -13.86 -11.21
CA ARG A 234 -13.62 -15.20 -11.26
C ARG A 234 -14.10 -16.01 -12.47
N GLN A 235 -15.31 -15.76 -12.97
CA GLN A 235 -15.85 -16.43 -14.15
C GLN A 235 -15.24 -15.95 -15.48
N ARG A 236 -14.43 -14.88 -15.45
CA ARG A 236 -13.80 -14.30 -16.65
C ARG A 236 -12.47 -14.96 -16.95
N ALA A 237 -12.24 -15.20 -18.24
CA ALA A 237 -10.97 -15.74 -18.71
C ALA A 237 -9.83 -14.74 -18.46
N PRO A 238 -8.62 -15.19 -18.07
CA PRO A 238 -7.47 -14.30 -17.86
C PRO A 238 -7.18 -13.40 -19.07
N ALA A 239 -7.27 -13.95 -20.28
CA ALA A 239 -7.02 -13.23 -21.53
C ALA A 239 -8.05 -12.11 -21.80
N GLU A 240 -9.32 -12.31 -21.42
CA GLU A 240 -10.37 -11.27 -21.51
C GLU A 240 -10.03 -10.11 -20.57
N LEU A 241 -9.65 -10.41 -19.33
CA LEU A 241 -9.27 -9.40 -18.36
C LEU A 241 -8.00 -8.65 -18.76
N GLU A 242 -7.01 -9.35 -19.34
CA GLU A 242 -5.79 -8.74 -19.85
C GLU A 242 -6.07 -7.78 -21.03
N LEU A 243 -6.96 -8.15 -21.96
CA LEU A 243 -7.36 -7.28 -23.07
C LEU A 243 -7.92 -5.93 -22.56
N HIS A 244 -8.71 -5.96 -21.48
CA HIS A 244 -9.29 -4.75 -20.91
C HIS A 244 -8.34 -3.99 -19.97
N PHE A 245 -7.56 -4.68 -19.13
CA PHE A 245 -6.83 -4.06 -18.02
C PHE A 245 -5.29 -4.20 -18.12
N GLY A 246 -4.78 -4.78 -19.20
CA GLY A 246 -3.36 -5.12 -19.38
C GLY A 246 -2.89 -6.09 -18.29
N ARG A 247 -1.63 -5.96 -17.85
CA ARG A 247 -1.05 -6.77 -16.76
C ARG A 247 -1.90 -6.78 -15.49
N TYR A 248 -2.64 -5.71 -15.21
CA TYR A 248 -3.52 -5.65 -14.06
C TYR A 248 -4.73 -6.59 -14.18
N GLY A 249 -5.16 -6.94 -15.40
CA GLY A 249 -6.21 -7.93 -15.65
C GLY A 249 -5.84 -9.33 -15.16
N TYR A 250 -4.61 -9.77 -15.46
CA TYR A 250 -4.07 -11.02 -14.91
C TYR A 250 -4.06 -10.98 -13.37
N ARG A 251 -3.62 -9.86 -12.80
CA ARG A 251 -3.63 -9.67 -11.34
C ARG A 251 -5.03 -9.75 -10.75
N LEU A 252 -6.03 -9.15 -11.39
CA LEU A 252 -7.43 -9.23 -10.96
C LEU A 252 -7.94 -10.68 -10.98
N HIS A 253 -7.55 -11.47 -11.98
CA HIS A 253 -7.88 -12.89 -12.05
C HIS A 253 -7.29 -13.69 -10.88
N GLU A 254 -6.01 -13.50 -10.56
CA GLU A 254 -5.36 -14.13 -9.40
C GLU A 254 -6.09 -13.80 -8.09
N LEU A 255 -6.35 -12.51 -7.86
CA LEU A 255 -7.04 -12.04 -6.66
C LEU A 255 -8.45 -12.61 -6.55
N ALA A 256 -9.15 -12.79 -7.67
CA ALA A 256 -10.46 -13.42 -7.70
C ALA A 256 -10.44 -14.90 -7.31
N HIS A 257 -9.30 -15.56 -7.47
CA HIS A 257 -9.04 -16.92 -6.99
C HIS A 257 -8.41 -16.95 -5.60
N GLY A 258 -8.30 -15.80 -4.92
CA GLY A 258 -7.68 -15.68 -3.61
C GLY A 258 -6.15 -15.83 -3.61
N ILE A 259 -5.51 -15.75 -4.79
CA ILE A 259 -4.08 -15.92 -4.97
C ILE A 259 -3.38 -14.58 -4.77
N ASP A 260 -2.47 -14.55 -3.79
CA ASP A 260 -1.55 -13.44 -3.57
C ASP A 260 -0.24 -13.98 -2.99
N GLU A 261 0.76 -14.11 -3.86
CA GLU A 261 2.06 -14.69 -3.50
C GLU A 261 3.01 -13.68 -2.84
N ARG A 262 2.72 -12.38 -2.93
CA ARG A 262 3.57 -11.32 -2.36
C ARG A 262 3.88 -11.60 -0.89
N GLU A 263 5.15 -11.52 -0.54
CA GLU A 263 5.63 -11.68 0.82
C GLU A 263 5.48 -10.37 1.61
N VAL A 264 5.62 -10.47 2.92
CA VAL A 264 5.73 -9.29 3.79
C VAL A 264 7.18 -8.85 3.74
N GLU A 265 7.41 -7.63 3.25
CA GLU A 265 8.72 -7.04 2.97
C GLU A 265 9.00 -5.89 3.94
N PRO A 266 9.83 -6.09 4.99
CA PRO A 266 10.04 -5.06 6.01
C PRO A 266 10.77 -3.80 5.51
N ASP A 267 11.71 -3.98 4.58
CA ASP A 267 12.67 -2.94 4.18
C ASP A 267 12.36 -2.38 2.78
N GLN A 268 11.22 -1.72 2.63
CA GLN A 268 10.95 -0.99 1.38
C GLN A 268 11.77 0.29 1.29
N VAL A 269 12.79 0.27 0.43
CA VAL A 269 13.58 1.46 0.10
C VAL A 269 12.70 2.47 -0.64
N ALA A 270 12.67 3.70 -0.15
CA ALA A 270 11.89 4.76 -0.79
C ALA A 270 12.42 5.02 -2.21
N GLN A 271 11.53 5.05 -3.20
CA GLN A 271 11.90 5.23 -4.61
C GLN A 271 11.99 6.70 -5.04
N GLN A 272 11.41 7.60 -4.24
CA GLN A 272 11.41 9.03 -4.51
C GLN A 272 11.36 9.84 -3.20
N VAL A 273 11.95 11.03 -3.22
CA VAL A 273 11.74 12.09 -2.23
C VAL A 273 11.10 13.27 -2.95
N SER A 274 9.95 13.74 -2.49
CA SER A 274 9.24 14.83 -3.13
C SER A 274 8.50 15.71 -2.12
N ALA A 275 8.26 16.95 -2.51
CA ALA A 275 7.42 17.89 -1.79
C ALA A 275 6.48 18.57 -2.78
N GLU A 276 5.22 18.69 -2.41
CA GLU A 276 4.21 19.38 -3.22
C GLU A 276 3.32 20.27 -2.36
N THR A 277 2.72 21.27 -2.99
CA THR A 277 1.78 22.19 -2.32
C THR A 277 0.62 22.51 -3.23
N THR A 278 -0.60 22.42 -2.70
CA THR A 278 -1.80 22.95 -3.35
C THR A 278 -1.99 24.39 -2.90
N PHE A 279 -2.06 25.31 -3.85
CA PHE A 279 -2.21 26.74 -3.58
C PHE A 279 -3.62 27.09 -3.12
N SER A 280 -3.75 28.14 -2.31
CA SER A 280 -5.05 28.72 -1.93
C SER A 280 -5.78 29.33 -3.14
N THR A 281 -5.03 30.01 -4.00
CA THR A 281 -5.47 30.59 -5.27
C THR A 281 -4.68 29.99 -6.43
N ASP A 282 -5.30 29.82 -7.60
CA ASP A 282 -4.58 29.28 -8.76
C ASP A 282 -3.61 30.31 -9.34
N LEU A 283 -2.39 29.87 -9.64
CA LEU A 283 -1.27 30.70 -10.09
C LEU A 283 -0.98 30.49 -11.58
N ARG A 284 -0.37 31.45 -12.25
CA ARG A 284 0.22 31.30 -13.57
C ARG A 284 1.59 30.63 -13.45
N LEU A 285 2.10 30.18 -14.59
CA LEU A 285 3.39 29.51 -14.68
C LEU A 285 4.56 30.41 -14.22
N ASP A 286 4.53 31.69 -14.56
CA ASP A 286 5.53 32.70 -14.21
C ASP A 286 5.52 33.09 -12.72
N GLU A 287 4.42 32.80 -12.00
CA GLU A 287 4.29 33.04 -10.56
C GLU A 287 4.86 31.89 -9.70
N LEU A 288 5.32 30.79 -10.30
CA LEU A 288 5.71 29.59 -9.56
C LEU A 288 7.14 29.62 -8.98
N GLY A 289 8.00 30.55 -9.41
CA GLY A 289 9.44 30.54 -9.12
C GLY A 289 9.77 30.36 -7.63
N GLU A 290 9.30 31.26 -6.78
CA GLU A 290 9.53 31.22 -5.32
C GLU A 290 9.00 29.92 -4.68
N THR A 291 7.84 29.44 -5.16
CA THR A 291 7.30 28.17 -4.68
C THR A 291 8.23 27.01 -5.02
N LEU A 292 8.73 26.94 -6.25
CA LEU A 292 9.62 25.87 -6.69
C LEU A 292 10.91 25.86 -5.86
N ASP A 293 11.44 27.02 -5.53
CA ASP A 293 12.66 27.17 -4.71
C ASP A 293 12.44 26.64 -3.29
N ARG A 294 11.32 27.02 -2.67
CA ARG A 294 10.94 26.51 -1.35
C ARG A 294 10.68 25.00 -1.36
N LEU A 295 10.08 24.46 -2.42
CA LEU A 295 9.86 23.01 -2.57
C LEU A 295 11.19 22.28 -2.77
N ALA A 296 12.10 22.83 -3.58
CA ALA A 296 13.44 22.29 -3.78
C ALA A 296 14.22 22.22 -2.46
N LEU A 297 14.17 23.27 -1.63
CA LEU A 297 14.79 23.27 -0.30
C LEU A 297 14.25 22.13 0.57
N LYS A 298 12.92 21.96 0.63
CA LYS A 298 12.32 20.85 1.40
C LYS A 298 12.77 19.48 0.89
N VAL A 299 12.82 19.29 -0.42
CA VAL A 299 13.27 18.04 -1.05
C VAL A 299 14.75 17.79 -0.75
N TRP A 300 15.57 18.83 -0.82
CA TRP A 300 17.00 18.79 -0.51
C TRP A 300 17.27 18.39 0.93
N GLU A 301 16.65 19.06 1.90
CA GLU A 301 16.77 18.75 3.33
C GLU A 301 16.31 17.32 3.65
N GLN A 302 15.20 16.89 3.05
CA GLN A 302 14.70 15.52 3.20
C GLN A 302 15.64 14.49 2.59
N GLY A 303 16.17 14.76 1.40
CA GLY A 303 17.14 13.91 0.71
C GLY A 303 18.41 13.75 1.53
N ARG A 304 19.02 14.86 1.98
CA ARG A 304 20.23 14.84 2.82
C ARG A 304 20.03 14.06 4.11
N ARG A 305 18.92 14.30 4.83
CA ARG A 305 18.65 13.61 6.10
C ARG A 305 18.53 12.08 5.94
N LYS A 306 18.06 11.62 4.77
CA LYS A 306 17.87 10.20 4.49
C LYS A 306 19.02 9.56 3.71
N GLY A 307 20.05 10.32 3.32
CA GLY A 307 21.08 9.84 2.40
C GLY A 307 20.55 9.55 0.99
N MET A 308 19.46 10.19 0.59
CA MET A 308 18.73 9.92 -0.66
C MET A 308 18.88 11.08 -1.64
N MET A 309 20.03 11.15 -2.31
CA MET A 309 20.34 12.17 -3.32
C MET A 309 20.17 11.58 -4.72
N GLY A 310 19.08 11.96 -5.40
CA GLY A 310 18.70 11.39 -6.69
C GLY A 310 19.13 12.25 -7.87
N ARG A 311 19.54 11.60 -8.96
CA ARG A 311 19.95 12.28 -10.21
C ARG A 311 18.81 12.59 -11.16
N THR A 312 17.61 12.09 -10.89
CA THR A 312 16.42 12.42 -11.68
C THR A 312 15.56 13.43 -10.93
N ILE A 313 15.48 14.66 -11.46
CA ILE A 313 14.67 15.75 -10.92
C ILE A 313 13.32 15.72 -11.62
N VAL A 314 12.24 15.81 -10.84
CA VAL A 314 10.87 15.73 -11.31
C VAL A 314 10.12 16.99 -10.91
N LEU A 315 9.51 17.65 -11.89
CA LEU A 315 8.49 18.68 -11.71
C LEU A 315 7.11 18.06 -11.92
N LYS A 316 6.21 18.31 -10.98
CA LYS A 316 4.79 17.99 -11.08
C LYS A 316 3.98 19.28 -11.00
N LEU A 317 3.09 19.49 -11.95
CA LEU A 317 2.11 20.57 -11.93
C LEU A 317 0.69 19.99 -12.02
N LYS A 318 -0.27 20.64 -11.39
CA LYS A 318 -1.70 20.35 -11.59
C LYS A 318 -2.41 21.62 -12.02
N THR A 319 -3.16 21.57 -13.11
CA THR A 319 -3.96 22.72 -13.56
C THR A 319 -5.21 22.90 -12.69
N ASP A 320 -5.82 24.08 -12.77
CA ASP A 320 -7.15 24.39 -12.21
C ASP A 320 -8.22 23.34 -12.59
N ARG A 321 -8.16 22.81 -13.83
CA ARG A 321 -8.99 21.71 -14.36
C ARG A 321 -8.51 20.31 -13.99
N PHE A 322 -7.69 20.18 -12.95
CA PHE A 322 -7.20 18.90 -12.41
C PHE A 322 -6.31 18.06 -13.35
N ARG A 323 -5.87 18.60 -14.49
CA ARG A 323 -4.91 17.93 -15.37
C ARG A 323 -3.53 17.91 -14.71
N ILE A 324 -2.94 16.73 -14.58
CA ILE A 324 -1.58 16.56 -14.04
C ILE A 324 -0.57 16.60 -15.20
N LEU A 325 0.52 17.32 -14.99
CA LEU A 325 1.67 17.39 -15.88
C LEU A 325 2.90 16.99 -15.09
N THR A 326 3.71 16.11 -15.69
CA THR A 326 5.02 15.75 -15.15
C THR A 326 6.09 16.08 -16.17
N ARG A 327 7.19 16.66 -15.71
CA ARG A 327 8.43 16.85 -16.46
C ARG A 327 9.57 16.32 -15.61
N SER A 328 10.55 15.70 -16.24
CA SER A 328 11.71 15.19 -15.53
C SER A 328 12.97 15.37 -16.35
N LEU A 329 14.10 15.50 -15.66
CA LEU A 329 15.43 15.49 -16.24
C LEU A 329 16.30 14.57 -15.38
N THR A 330 17.00 13.64 -16.04
CA THR A 330 18.04 12.83 -15.41
C THR A 330 19.39 13.44 -15.76
N GLN A 331 20.15 13.84 -14.75
CA GLN A 331 21.51 14.33 -14.88
C GLN A 331 22.51 13.18 -14.71
N PRO A 332 23.77 13.33 -15.18
CA PRO A 332 24.82 12.33 -14.94
C PRO A 332 25.12 12.13 -13.46
N GLN A 333 25.06 13.21 -12.68
CA GLN A 333 25.30 13.24 -11.23
C GLN A 333 24.09 13.85 -10.53
N SER A 334 23.92 13.51 -9.24
CA SER A 334 22.92 14.17 -8.40
C SER A 334 23.26 15.65 -8.21
N PRO A 335 22.26 16.53 -8.01
CA PRO A 335 22.52 17.96 -7.81
C PRO A 335 23.51 18.19 -6.66
N ALA A 336 24.50 19.06 -6.88
CA ALA A 336 25.53 19.38 -5.90
C ALA A 336 25.04 20.36 -4.82
N SER A 337 23.96 21.10 -5.10
CA SER A 337 23.37 22.05 -4.17
C SER A 337 21.85 22.19 -4.34
N VAL A 338 21.21 22.84 -3.36
CA VAL A 338 19.78 23.17 -3.43
C VAL A 338 19.48 24.15 -4.57
N GLU A 339 20.41 25.06 -4.86
CA GLU A 339 20.31 26.04 -5.94
C GLU A 339 20.29 25.34 -7.31
N GLU A 340 21.12 24.30 -7.49
CA GLU A 340 21.10 23.50 -8.71
C GLU A 340 19.78 22.76 -8.87
N LEU A 341 19.29 22.10 -7.81
CA LEU A 341 18.00 21.42 -7.82
C LEU A 341 16.85 22.39 -8.18
N ALA A 342 16.84 23.57 -7.58
CA ALA A 342 15.86 24.61 -7.86
C ALA A 342 15.97 25.11 -9.31
N ALA A 343 17.19 25.33 -9.81
CA ALA A 343 17.43 25.74 -11.19
C ALA A 343 16.89 24.71 -12.21
N VAL A 344 17.13 23.41 -11.97
CA VAL A 344 16.59 22.34 -12.81
C VAL A 344 15.06 22.33 -12.76
N ALA A 345 14.46 22.46 -11.56
CA ALA A 345 13.00 22.51 -11.43
C ALA A 345 12.38 23.70 -12.21
N ARG A 346 13.01 24.88 -12.17
CA ARG A 346 12.60 26.05 -12.96
C ARG A 346 12.79 25.83 -14.46
N ALA A 347 13.88 25.22 -14.89
CA ALA A 347 14.12 24.87 -16.29
C ALA A 347 13.06 23.87 -16.82
N LEU A 348 12.68 22.89 -16.00
CA LEU A 348 11.57 21.98 -16.32
C LEU A 348 10.23 22.72 -16.42
N CYS A 349 10.02 23.74 -15.57
CA CYS A 349 8.81 24.58 -15.58
C CYS A 349 8.71 25.38 -16.88
N ALA A 350 9.82 25.96 -17.35
CA ALA A 350 9.88 26.72 -18.60
C ALA A 350 9.54 25.86 -19.85
N ARG A 351 9.65 24.52 -19.76
CA ARG A 351 9.31 23.58 -20.85
C ARG A 351 7.82 23.21 -20.90
N VAL A 352 6.98 23.86 -20.09
CA VAL A 352 5.53 23.63 -20.07
C VAL A 352 4.86 24.54 -21.11
N LEU A 353 4.43 23.94 -22.22
CA LEU A 353 3.86 24.64 -23.37
C LEU A 353 2.32 24.59 -23.37
N LEU A 354 1.68 25.02 -22.28
CA LEU A 354 0.23 25.20 -22.22
C LEU A 354 -0.14 26.66 -22.51
N PRO A 355 -1.41 26.95 -22.89
CA PRO A 355 -1.86 28.33 -23.10
C PRO A 355 -1.51 29.25 -21.92
N ALA A 356 -1.10 30.50 -22.19
CA ALA A 356 -0.62 31.43 -21.16
C ALA A 356 -1.66 31.77 -20.07
N ASN A 357 -2.95 31.62 -20.38
CA ASN A 357 -4.04 31.78 -19.42
C ASN A 357 -4.29 30.54 -18.54
N THR A 358 -3.56 29.44 -18.76
CA THR A 358 -3.65 28.23 -17.93
C THR A 358 -3.25 28.57 -16.51
N ARG A 359 -4.11 28.21 -15.56
CA ARG A 359 -3.85 28.36 -14.14
C ARG A 359 -3.47 27.02 -13.51
N TYR A 360 -2.61 27.09 -12.51
CA TYR A 360 -2.02 25.97 -11.81
C TYR A 360 -2.42 26.02 -10.35
N ARG A 361 -2.93 24.90 -9.85
CA ARG A 361 -3.44 24.77 -8.49
C ARG A 361 -2.48 24.05 -7.56
N LEU A 362 -1.49 23.34 -8.10
CA LEU A 362 -0.46 22.63 -7.34
C LEU A 362 0.85 22.64 -8.11
N ALA A 363 1.95 22.79 -7.38
CA ALA A 363 3.29 22.50 -7.84
C ALA A 363 3.97 21.50 -6.90
N GLY A 364 4.83 20.67 -7.47
CA GLY A 364 5.62 19.67 -6.76
C GLY A 364 7.00 19.52 -7.39
N VAL A 365 8.01 19.35 -6.54
CA VAL A 365 9.39 19.03 -6.92
C VAL A 365 9.76 17.70 -6.28
N GLY A 366 10.57 16.89 -6.93
CA GLY A 366 11.11 15.67 -6.34
C GLY A 366 12.40 15.19 -6.98
N MET A 367 13.07 14.27 -6.29
CA MET A 367 14.25 13.54 -6.73
C MET A 367 13.97 12.04 -6.69
N SER A 368 14.41 11.32 -7.71
CA SER A 368 14.41 9.85 -7.78
C SER A 368 15.72 9.37 -8.42
N ASN A 369 15.85 8.06 -8.65
CA ASN A 369 17.06 7.45 -9.22
C ASN A 369 18.26 7.74 -8.30
N PHE A 370 18.13 7.26 -7.07
CA PHE A 370 19.18 7.34 -6.06
C PHE A 370 20.32 6.40 -6.47
N ALA A 371 21.57 6.79 -6.21
CA ALA A 371 22.69 5.89 -6.38
C ALA A 371 22.48 4.64 -5.52
N ASP A 372 22.71 3.47 -6.11
CA ASP A 372 22.83 2.23 -5.35
C ASP A 372 24.19 2.30 -4.61
N PRO A 373 24.23 2.13 -3.27
CA PRO A 373 25.49 2.02 -2.54
C PRO A 373 26.44 0.95 -3.11
N GLN A 374 25.92 -0.04 -3.84
CA GLN A 374 26.74 -1.07 -4.51
C GLN A 374 27.25 -0.67 -5.90
N GLU A 375 26.69 0.36 -6.55
CA GLU A 375 27.17 0.87 -7.84
C GLU A 375 28.36 1.84 -7.68
N GLU A 376 28.50 2.53 -6.53
CA GLU A 376 29.59 3.48 -6.28
C GLU A 376 31.00 2.84 -6.28
N GLY A 377 31.09 1.51 -6.16
CA GLY A 377 32.35 0.76 -6.26
C GLY A 377 32.78 0.38 -7.68
N ARG A 378 31.94 0.62 -8.70
CA ARG A 378 32.32 0.40 -10.11
C ARG A 378 32.74 1.72 -10.74
N GLN A 379 33.97 2.12 -10.46
CA GLN A 379 34.67 3.14 -11.23
C GLN A 379 34.73 2.68 -12.70
N PRO A 380 34.16 3.42 -13.68
CA PRO A 380 34.43 3.14 -15.07
C PRO A 380 35.77 3.80 -15.42
N ASP A 381 36.89 3.13 -15.15
CA ASP A 381 38.16 3.51 -15.76
C ASP A 381 38.12 3.13 -17.24
N LEU A 382 37.72 4.08 -18.09
CA LEU A 382 37.72 3.91 -19.54
C LEU A 382 38.96 4.52 -20.23
N PHE A 383 39.94 5.05 -19.47
CA PHE A 383 41.15 5.67 -20.06
C PHE A 383 42.47 5.38 -19.34
N ALA A 384 42.56 4.35 -18.50
CA ALA A 384 43.84 3.92 -17.93
C ALA A 384 44.53 2.91 -18.85
N HIS A 385 44.98 3.31 -20.05
CA HIS A 385 46.15 2.78 -20.79
C HIS A 385 46.16 3.35 -22.22
N ILE A 386 46.99 4.37 -22.46
CA ILE A 386 47.51 4.66 -23.80
C ILE A 386 48.98 4.21 -23.79
N PRO A 387 49.37 3.15 -24.53
CA PRO A 387 50.77 2.83 -24.71
C PRO A 387 51.44 3.87 -25.61
N ASP A 388 52.57 4.36 -25.14
CA ASP A 388 53.50 5.25 -25.81
C ASP A 388 53.96 4.63 -27.16
N LEU A 389 53.76 5.34 -28.26
CA LEU A 389 54.29 4.98 -29.58
C LEU A 389 55.24 6.08 -30.04
N SER A 390 56.46 6.01 -29.53
CA SER A 390 57.62 6.61 -30.17
C SER A 390 58.02 5.78 -31.40
N ARG A 391 57.76 6.32 -32.60
CA ARG A 391 58.66 6.24 -33.77
C ARG A 391 58.30 7.30 -34.80
#